data_AF-A0A5B7R7Q0-F1
#
_entry.id   AF-A0A5B7R7Q0-F1
#
_cell.length_a   1.000
_cell.length_b   1.000
_cell.length_c   1.000
_cell.angle_alpha   90.00
_cell.angle_beta   90.00
_cell.angle_gamma   90.00
#
_symmetry.space_group_name_H-M   'P 1'
#
loop_
_entity.id
_entity.type
_entity.pdbx_description
1 polymer ?
#
loop_
_entity_poly.entity_id
_entity_poly.type
_entity_poly.pdbx_seq_one_letter_code
_entity_poly.pdbx_strand_id
1 'polypeptide(L)' 'MSGASEASTPPVFRIVNPDATPEEVAALVAVLSALGGGEAPAPRRRPAWGSPHRQVRRTLPHGPGGWRTSTLPH' A
#
# COMPACT_ATOMS: atom_id res chain seq x y z
N MET A 1 1.82 43.66 9.01
CA MET A 1 2.07 42.35 8.37
C MET A 1 2.91 41.52 9.33
N SER A 2 2.27 40.85 10.30
CA SER A 2 2.98 40.01 11.28
C SER A 2 2.97 38.57 10.79
N GLY A 3 4.15 38.01 10.56
CA GLY A 3 4.35 36.61 10.19
C GLY A 3 3.96 35.69 11.35
N ALA A 4 3.14 34.69 11.06
CA ALA A 4 2.82 33.63 11.98
C ALA A 4 4.09 32.78 12.22
N SER A 5 4.52 32.65 13.48
CA SER A 5 5.53 31.67 13.86
C SER A 5 4.95 30.26 13.67
N GLU A 6 5.47 29.52 12.70
CA GLU A 6 5.19 28.09 12.57
C GLU A 6 5.63 27.37 13.85
N ALA A 7 4.73 26.61 14.44
CA ALA A 7 5.03 25.75 15.57
C ALA A 7 6.08 24.71 15.14
N SER A 8 7.27 24.78 15.74
CA SER A 8 8.39 23.87 15.41
C SER A 8 8.13 22.50 16.02
N THR A 9 7.80 21.52 15.17
CA THR A 9 7.78 20.11 15.56
C THR A 9 9.19 19.65 15.92
N PRO A 10 9.39 18.98 17.07
CA PRO A 10 10.71 18.52 17.46
C PRO A 10 11.28 17.53 16.42
N PRO A 11 12.59 17.58 16.16
CA PRO A 11 13.21 16.72 15.15
C PRO A 11 13.14 15.25 15.58
N VAL A 12 12.80 14.38 14.63
CA VAL A 12 12.68 12.93 14.84
C VAL A 12 14.07 12.28 15.02
N PHE A 13 15.12 12.88 14.46
CA PHE A 13 16.51 12.46 14.61
C PHE A 13 17.43 13.65 14.88
N ARG A 14 18.48 13.42 15.69
CA ARG A 14 19.54 14.39 15.96
C ARG A 14 20.90 13.79 15.62
N ILE A 15 21.67 14.51 14.81
CA ILE A 15 23.07 14.17 14.52
C ILE A 15 23.91 14.63 15.70
N VAL A 16 24.63 13.69 16.33
CA VAL A 16 25.50 13.96 17.48
C VAL A 16 26.98 14.04 17.11
N ASN A 17 27.39 13.35 16.04
CA ASN A 17 28.74 13.42 15.47
C ASN A 17 28.63 13.83 13.99
N PRO A 18 29.18 14.98 13.59
CA PRO A 18 29.18 15.42 12.19
C PRO A 18 30.20 14.66 11.32
N ASP A 19 31.23 14.07 11.91
CA ASP A 19 32.36 13.44 11.20
C ASP A 19 32.21 11.91 11.17
N ALA A 20 31.05 11.41 10.74
CA ALA A 20 30.83 9.98 10.54
C ALA A 20 31.56 9.49 9.29
N THR A 21 32.17 8.30 9.35
CA THR A 21 32.83 7.74 8.17
C THR A 21 31.81 7.25 7.15
N PRO A 22 32.17 7.11 5.85
CA PRO A 22 31.27 6.57 4.84
C PRO A 22 30.70 5.19 5.20
N GLU A 23 31.49 4.34 5.86
CA GLU A 23 31.09 3.01 6.32
C GLU A 23 30.03 3.09 7.42
N GLU A 24 30.16 4.02 8.36
CA GLU A 24 29.19 4.23 9.43
C GLU A 24 27.85 4.74 8.88
N VAL A 25 27.90 5.66 7.92
CA VAL A 25 26.69 6.12 7.22
C VAL A 25 26.03 4.96 6.47
N ALA A 26 26.81 4.14 5.78
CA ALA A 26 26.29 2.96 5.08
C ALA A 26 25.64 1.95 6.03
N ALA A 27 26.24 1.70 7.20
CA ALA A 27 25.67 0.82 8.22
C ALA A 27 24.31 1.34 8.73
N LEU A 28 24.19 2.64 9.00
CA LEU A 28 22.94 3.26 9.43
C LEU A 28 21.85 3.16 8.34
N VAL A 29 22.19 3.44 7.08
CA VAL A 29 21.26 3.31 5.94
C VAL A 29 20.80 1.87 5.79
N ALA A 30 21.70 0.89 5.92
CA ALA A 30 21.36 -0.53 5.81
C ALA A 30 20.38 -0.97 6.90
N VAL A 31 20.63 -0.59 8.16
CA VAL A 31 19.74 -0.90 9.29
C VAL A 31 18.38 -0.22 9.11
N LEU A 32 18.34 1.06 8.78
CA LEU A 32 17.07 1.78 8.58
C LEU A 32 16.27 1.23 7.40
N SER A 33 16.94 0.84 6.31
CA SER A 33 16.29 0.21 5.16
C SER A 33 15.75 -1.18 5.49
N ALA A 34 16.42 -1.92 6.38
CA ALA A 34 15.95 -3.21 6.86
C ALA A 34 14.77 -3.10 7.84
N LEU A 35 14.73 -2.03 8.64
CA LEU A 35 13.61 -1.73 9.55
C LEU A 35 12.41 -1.12 8.81
N GLY A 36 12.65 -0.38 7.72
CA GLY A 36 11.63 0.14 6.84
C GLY A 36 10.86 -0.99 6.17
N GLY A 37 9.52 -0.89 6.16
CA GLY A 37 8.70 -1.80 5.39
C GLY A 37 9.02 -1.65 3.91
N GLY A 38 9.49 -2.72 3.28
CA GLY A 38 9.64 -2.78 1.82
C GLY A 38 8.33 -2.43 1.10
N GLU A 39 8.43 -2.23 -0.22
CA GLU A 39 7.27 -1.94 -1.07
C GLU A 39 6.08 -2.81 -0.67
N ALA A 40 4.94 -2.16 -0.43
CA ALA A 40 3.75 -2.88 -0.02
C ALA A 40 3.49 -3.99 -1.05
N PRO A 41 3.34 -5.26 -0.63
CA PRO A 41 3.16 -6.34 -1.58
C PRO A 41 1.95 -6.02 -2.45
N ALA A 42 2.11 -6.21 -3.76
CA ALA A 42 1.03 -6.00 -4.69
C ALA A 42 -0.24 -6.72 -4.19
N PRO A 43 -1.42 -6.09 -4.28
CA PRO A 43 -2.64 -6.68 -3.76
C PRO A 43 -2.85 -8.06 -4.39
N ARG A 44 -3.00 -9.08 -3.53
CA ARG A 44 -3.15 -10.45 -3.99
C ARG A 44 -4.43 -10.57 -4.82
N ARG A 45 -4.28 -10.90 -6.11
CA ARG A 45 -5.42 -11.14 -6.99
C ARG A 45 -6.20 -12.34 -6.46
N ARG A 46 -7.45 -12.11 -6.05
CA ARG A 46 -8.33 -13.20 -5.60
C ARG A 46 -8.69 -14.07 -6.81
N PRO A 47 -8.56 -15.41 -6.72
CA PRO A 47 -8.96 -16.28 -7.81
C PRO A 47 -10.48 -16.15 -8.03
N ALA A 48 -10.90 -16.00 -9.29
CA ALA A 48 -12.31 -15.82 -9.63
C ALA A 48 -13.20 -16.97 -9.11
N TRP A 49 -12.64 -18.18 -9.01
CA TRP A 49 -13.33 -19.37 -8.49
C TRP A 49 -13.65 -19.29 -6.99
N GLY A 50 -12.87 -18.55 -6.19
CA GLY A 50 -13.06 -18.43 -4.74
C GLY A 50 -13.85 -17.18 -4.32
N SER A 51 -14.53 -16.51 -5.25
CA SER A 51 -15.24 -15.28 -4.94
C SER A 51 -16.54 -15.53 -4.15
N PRO A 52 -16.82 -14.79 -3.06
CA PRO A 52 -18.04 -14.95 -2.25
C PRO A 52 -19.34 -14.85 -3.05
N HIS A 53 -19.41 -14.00 -4.07
CA HIS A 53 -20.61 -13.87 -4.90
C HIS A 53 -20.96 -15.15 -5.70
N ARG A 54 -20.02 -16.10 -5.82
CA ARG A 54 -20.25 -17.42 -6.42
C ARG A 54 -20.73 -18.47 -5.41
N GLN A 55 -20.66 -18.19 -4.11
CA GLN A 55 -21.14 -19.09 -3.05
C GLN A 55 -22.68 -19.00 -2.88
N VAL A 56 -23.31 -17.99 -3.47
CA VAL A 56 -24.75 -17.76 -3.43
C VAL A 56 -25.33 -17.76 -4.84
N ARG A 57 -26.59 -18.18 -5.01
CA ARG A 57 -27.27 -18.03 -6.30
C ARG A 57 -27.51 -16.56 -6.59
N ARG A 58 -27.22 -16.15 -7.84
CA ARG A 58 -27.60 -14.83 -8.37
C ARG A 58 -28.84 -14.95 -9.23
N THR A 59 -29.72 -13.97 -9.14
CA THR A 59 -30.81 -13.79 -10.11
C THR A 59 -30.24 -13.37 -11.47
N LEU A 60 -30.67 -14.05 -12.53
CA LEU A 60 -30.34 -13.66 -13.90
C LEU A 60 -31.46 -12.77 -14.46
N PRO A 61 -31.11 -11.72 -15.23
CA PRO A 61 -32.11 -10.90 -15.90
C PRO A 61 -32.89 -11.73 -16.93
N HIS A 62 -34.20 -11.58 -16.93
CA HIS A 62 -35.06 -12.06 -18.01
C HIS A 62 -35.13 -11.02 -19.12
N GLY A 63 -35.17 -11.46 -20.37
CA GLY A 63 -35.27 -10.58 -21.54
C GLY A 63 -34.21 -10.84 -22.62
N PRO A 64 -34.27 -10.08 -23.73
CA PRO A 64 -33.34 -10.25 -24.86
C PRO A 64 -31.88 -10.16 -24.40
N GLY A 65 -31.09 -11.16 -24.73
CA GLY A 65 -29.67 -11.23 -24.34
C GLY A 65 -29.41 -11.77 -22.92
N GLY A 66 -30.44 -11.98 -22.08
CA GLY A 66 -30.27 -12.48 -20.71
C GLY A 66 -29.50 -13.81 -20.64
N TRP A 67 -29.86 -14.77 -21.50
CA TRP A 67 -29.12 -16.04 -21.61
C TRP A 67 -27.67 -15.85 -22.06
N ARG A 68 -27.39 -14.95 -23.02
CA ARG A 68 -26.02 -14.69 -23.49
C ARG A 68 -25.14 -14.06 -22.42
N THR A 69 -25.70 -13.19 -21.58
CA THR A 69 -24.97 -12.55 -20.47
C THR A 69 -24.76 -13.44 -19.26
N SER A 70 -25.43 -14.61 -19.19
CA SER A 70 -25.34 -15.53 -18.05
C SER A 70 -23.96 -16.16 -17.85
N THR A 71 -23.17 -16.25 -18.92
CA THR A 71 -21.85 -16.91 -18.94
C THR A 71 -20.68 -15.93 -18.87
N LEU A 72 -20.94 -14.62 -18.89
CA LEU A 72 -19.89 -13.60 -18.82
C LEU A 72 -19.43 -13.40 -17.37
N PRO A 73 -18.13 -13.13 -17.15
CA PRO A 73 -17.64 -12.68 -15.85
C PRO A 73 -18.34 -11.37 -15.43
N HIS A 74 -18.65 -11.24 -14.14
CA HIS A 74 -19.09 -10.00 -13.51
C HIS A 74 -17.91 -9.24 -12.92
#